data_AF-A0A933NK71-F1
#
_entry.id   AF-A0A933NK71-F1
#
_cell.length_a   1.000
_cell.length_b   1.000
_cell.length_c   1.000
_cell.angle_alpha   90.00
_cell.angle_beta   90.00
_cell.angle_gamma   90.00
#
_symmetry.space_group_name_H-M   'P 1'
#
loop_
_entity.id
_entity.type
_entity.pdbx_description
1 polymer ?
#
loop_
_entity_poly.entity_id
_entity_poly.type
_entity_poly.pdbx_seq_one_letter_code
_entity_poly.pdbx_strand_id
1 'polypeptide(L)'
;MNRQLAALLVLSAVLAVWAASLAKPAMASDPRDRYLHWRRPDFDVVVVPFANRSTRESVDHVNQAVQEAFMEHKLRVVPRSSVDTYLKRTGLGGAPVLTEPEQHALARAMSARYVLTGTIKQYRADKKFRLGGFLLSPIGGAATTYGTVELSSQVYDQALKKIVWDQSYKTTKKQQVFGTFASRERVVTKALKQAVEELYKTCFPLLR
;
A
#
# COMPACT_ATOMS: atom_id res chain seq x y z
N MET A 1 -5.79 -54.05 54.88
CA MET A 1 -6.56 -52.83 54.48
C MET A 1 -5.77 -51.61 54.95
N ASN A 2 -5.40 -50.58 54.19
CA ASN A 2 -5.77 -50.18 52.83
C ASN A 2 -4.74 -49.16 52.29
N ARG A 3 -3.45 -49.51 52.21
CA ARG A 3 -2.42 -48.62 51.63
C ARG A 3 -2.62 -48.37 50.13
N GLN A 4 -3.27 -49.30 49.43
CA GLN A 4 -3.62 -49.12 48.00
C GLN A 4 -4.74 -48.09 47.79
N LEU A 5 -5.67 -47.93 48.73
CA LEU A 5 -6.75 -46.94 48.65
C LEU A 5 -6.26 -45.51 48.91
N ALA A 6 -5.25 -45.33 49.78
CA ALA A 6 -4.63 -44.02 50.00
C ALA A 6 -3.86 -43.53 48.76
N ALA A 7 -3.14 -44.43 48.08
CA ALA A 7 -2.41 -44.08 46.85
C ALA A 7 -3.36 -43.68 45.69
N LEU A 8 -4.51 -44.37 45.57
CA LEU A 8 -5.53 -44.04 44.58
C LEU A 8 -6.20 -42.68 44.81
N LEU A 9 -6.42 -42.30 46.06
CA LEU A 9 -7.00 -40.99 46.42
C LEU A 9 -6.02 -39.82 46.17
N VAL A 10 -4.72 -40.03 46.38
CA VAL A 10 -3.72 -39.00 46.09
C VAL A 10 -3.55 -38.83 44.57
N LEU A 11 -3.57 -39.94 43.80
CA LEU A 11 -3.45 -39.86 42.35
C LEU A 11 -4.65 -39.15 41.70
N SER A 12 -5.88 -39.38 42.20
CA SER A 12 -7.08 -38.71 41.69
C SER A 12 -7.10 -37.21 42.02
N ALA A 13 -6.62 -36.82 43.20
CA ALA A 13 -6.50 -35.41 43.58
C ALA A 13 -5.46 -34.67 42.71
N VAL A 14 -4.32 -35.29 42.41
CA VAL A 14 -3.29 -34.70 41.54
C VAL A 14 -3.79 -34.57 40.10
N LEU A 15 -4.50 -35.56 39.57
CA LEU A 15 -5.13 -35.50 38.24
C LEU A 15 -6.21 -34.41 38.15
N ALA A 16 -7.00 -34.20 39.20
CA ALA A 16 -8.01 -33.14 39.25
C ALA A 16 -7.37 -31.73 39.25
N VAL A 17 -6.28 -31.55 39.99
CA VAL A 17 -5.53 -30.27 40.02
C VAL A 17 -4.83 -30.01 38.69
N TRP A 18 -4.30 -31.04 38.03
CA TRP A 18 -3.69 -30.91 36.70
C TRP A 18 -4.72 -30.60 35.60
N ALA A 19 -5.90 -31.24 35.65
CA ALA A 19 -7.00 -30.94 34.74
C ALA A 19 -7.55 -29.52 34.92
N ALA A 20 -7.61 -29.02 36.17
CA ALA A 20 -8.01 -27.64 36.45
C ALA A 20 -6.96 -26.60 35.98
N SER A 21 -5.67 -26.95 36.00
CA SER A 21 -4.59 -26.08 35.52
C SER A 21 -4.50 -25.97 33.99
N LEU A 22 -5.05 -26.94 33.24
CA LEU A 22 -5.10 -26.93 31.77
C LEU A 22 -6.37 -26.28 31.21
N ALA A 23 -7.40 -26.09 32.05
CA ALA A 23 -8.55 -25.28 31.72
C ALA A 23 -8.15 -23.80 31.75
N LYS A 24 -7.55 -23.32 30.67
CA LYS A 24 -7.59 -21.88 30.36
C LYS A 24 -9.04 -21.44 30.54
N PRO A 25 -9.33 -20.34 31.27
CA PRO A 25 -10.64 -19.75 31.17
C PRO A 25 -10.84 -19.44 29.69
N ALA A 26 -11.78 -20.13 29.04
CA ALA A 26 -12.32 -19.68 27.79
C ALA A 26 -12.79 -18.25 28.10
N MET A 27 -12.02 -17.26 27.63
CA MET A 27 -12.44 -15.87 27.70
C MET A 27 -13.86 -15.88 27.18
N ALA A 28 -14.80 -15.58 28.08
CA ALA A 28 -16.16 -15.33 27.72
C ALA A 28 -16.09 -14.21 26.69
N SER A 29 -16.19 -14.60 25.42
CA SER A 29 -16.38 -13.64 24.34
C SER A 29 -17.65 -12.90 24.72
N ASP A 30 -17.50 -11.59 24.88
CA ASP A 30 -18.64 -10.71 25.14
C ASP A 30 -19.71 -11.08 24.11
N PRO A 31 -20.97 -11.35 24.49
CA PRO A 31 -22.04 -11.61 23.53
C PRO A 31 -22.21 -10.48 22.49
N ARG A 32 -21.58 -9.31 22.69
CA ARG A 32 -21.44 -8.23 21.71
C ARG A 32 -20.40 -8.50 20.60
N ASP A 33 -19.42 -9.38 20.81
CA ASP A 33 -18.41 -9.76 19.80
C ASP A 33 -18.97 -10.64 18.67
N ARG A 34 -20.14 -11.27 18.88
CA ARG A 34 -20.82 -12.09 17.85
C ARG A 34 -21.54 -11.27 16.76
N TYR A 35 -21.52 -9.95 16.86
CA TYR A 35 -22.23 -9.05 15.94
C TYR A 35 -21.32 -8.08 15.17
N LEU A 36 -19.99 -8.20 15.28
CA LEU A 36 -19.04 -7.33 14.57
C LEU A 36 -18.85 -7.66 13.08
N HIS A 37 -19.62 -8.59 12.51
CA HIS A 37 -19.32 -9.18 11.20
C HIS A 37 -20.06 -8.54 10.00
N TRP A 38 -20.88 -7.50 10.20
CA TRP A 38 -21.72 -6.96 9.10
C TRP A 38 -21.79 -5.44 8.99
N ARG A 39 -20.89 -4.67 9.62
CA ARG A 39 -20.70 -3.29 9.15
C ARG A 39 -19.96 -3.37 7.82
N ARG A 40 -20.66 -3.03 6.73
CA ARG A 40 -19.98 -2.73 5.48
C ARG A 40 -18.90 -1.70 5.78
N PRO A 41 -17.67 -1.89 5.30
CA PRO A 41 -16.63 -0.91 5.50
C PRO A 41 -17.09 0.43 4.91
N ASP A 42 -16.86 1.50 5.68
CA ASP A 42 -17.24 2.86 5.31
C ASP A 42 -16.46 3.31 4.06
N PHE A 43 -15.27 2.75 3.87
CA PHE A 43 -14.39 2.98 2.74
C PHE A 43 -14.00 1.68 2.05
N ASP A 44 -13.85 1.73 0.73
CA ASP A 44 -13.40 0.57 -0.05
C ASP A 44 -11.89 0.42 0.09
N VAL A 45 -11.14 1.53 0.06
CA VAL A 45 -9.68 1.52 0.08
C VAL A 45 -9.09 2.67 0.88
N VAL A 46 -8.03 2.39 1.61
CA VAL A 46 -7.12 3.40 2.16
C VAL A 46 -5.84 3.42 1.35
N VAL A 47 -5.46 4.60 0.86
CA VAL A 47 -4.20 4.80 0.12
C VAL A 47 -3.18 5.42 1.05
N VAL A 48 -2.13 4.66 1.35
CA VAL A 48 -1.00 5.12 2.15
C VAL A 48 -0.06 5.94 1.26
N PRO A 49 0.48 7.07 1.73
CA PRO A 49 1.50 7.82 0.99
C PRO A 49 2.64 6.90 0.57
N PHE A 50 2.99 6.93 -0.72
CA PHE A 50 4.02 6.04 -1.27
C PHE A 50 5.39 6.39 -0.71
N ALA A 51 6.11 5.36 -0.23
CA ALA A 51 7.47 5.50 0.27
C ALA A 51 8.41 5.99 -0.82
N ASN A 52 9.21 7.00 -0.52
CA ASN A 52 10.09 7.60 -1.51
C ASN A 52 11.48 6.97 -1.50
N ARG A 53 11.88 6.34 -2.61
CA ARG A 53 13.27 5.94 -2.87
C ARG A 53 13.89 6.68 -4.05
N SER A 54 13.24 7.73 -4.53
CA SER A 54 13.68 8.55 -5.66
C SER A 54 13.90 10.01 -5.22
N THR A 55 13.26 11.00 -5.86
CA THR A 55 13.44 12.44 -5.57
C THR A 55 12.33 12.97 -4.67
N ARG A 56 12.60 13.99 -3.84
CA ARG A 56 11.59 14.56 -2.90
C ARG A 56 10.31 15.03 -3.60
N GLU A 57 10.43 15.63 -4.78
CA GLU A 57 9.30 16.14 -5.58
C GLU A 57 8.34 15.02 -6.04
N SER A 58 8.80 13.78 -6.15
CA SER A 58 8.00 12.68 -6.70
C SER A 58 6.81 12.26 -5.82
N VAL A 59 6.91 12.50 -4.51
CA VAL A 59 5.93 11.96 -3.53
C VAL A 59 4.56 12.59 -3.71
N ASP A 60 4.49 13.92 -3.78
CA ASP A 60 3.22 14.61 -3.86
C ASP A 60 2.55 14.39 -5.22
N HIS A 61 3.31 14.42 -6.32
CA HIS A 61 2.77 14.12 -7.65
C HIS A 61 2.23 12.70 -7.76
N VAL A 62 2.96 11.69 -7.25
CA VAL A 62 2.51 10.29 -7.29
C VAL A 62 1.28 10.10 -6.41
N ASN A 63 1.30 10.60 -5.17
CA ASN A 63 0.17 10.43 -4.25
C ASN A 63 -1.09 11.12 -4.76
N GLN A 64 -0.96 12.32 -5.34
CA GLN A 64 -2.07 13.02 -5.96
C GLN A 64 -2.63 12.24 -7.14
N ALA A 65 -1.78 11.81 -8.08
CA ALA A 65 -2.21 11.07 -9.26
C ALA A 65 -2.91 9.74 -8.90
N VAL A 66 -2.40 9.02 -7.89
CA VAL A 66 -3.03 7.78 -7.39
C VAL A 66 -4.39 8.08 -6.77
N GLN A 67 -4.51 9.11 -5.93
CA GLN A 67 -5.81 9.46 -5.33
C GLN A 67 -6.83 9.89 -6.39
N GLU A 68 -6.43 10.73 -7.34
CA GLU A 68 -7.29 11.16 -8.44
C GLU A 68 -7.80 9.97 -9.25
N ALA A 69 -6.92 9.04 -9.64
CA ALA A 69 -7.32 7.84 -10.38
C ALA A 69 -8.35 7.00 -9.61
N PHE A 70 -8.13 6.76 -8.32
CA PHE A 70 -9.05 5.94 -7.53
C PHE A 70 -10.42 6.63 -7.32
N MET A 71 -10.43 7.96 -7.19
CA MET A 71 -11.66 8.75 -7.09
C MET A 71 -12.44 8.80 -8.42
N GLU A 72 -11.76 8.97 -9.56
CA GLU A 72 -12.38 8.92 -10.90
C GLU A 72 -13.14 7.61 -11.14
N HIS A 73 -12.66 6.53 -10.52
CA HIS A 73 -13.20 5.19 -10.63
C HIS A 73 -14.29 4.82 -9.60
N LYS A 74 -14.83 5.83 -8.89
CA LYS A 74 -15.96 5.70 -7.94
C LYS A 74 -15.70 4.77 -6.75
N LEU A 75 -14.44 4.53 -6.39
CA LEU A 75 -14.10 3.86 -5.12
C LEU A 75 -14.21 4.85 -3.97
N ARG A 76 -14.71 4.42 -2.81
CA ARG A 76 -14.72 5.22 -1.58
C ARG A 76 -13.33 5.19 -0.97
N VAL A 77 -12.55 6.23 -1.21
CA VAL A 77 -11.18 6.38 -0.71
C VAL A 77 -11.18 7.14 0.61
N VAL A 78 -10.43 6.66 1.59
CA VAL A 78 -10.21 7.38 2.86
C VAL A 78 -9.49 8.70 2.59
N PRO A 79 -9.96 9.84 3.15
CA PRO A 79 -9.27 11.13 2.98
C PRO A 79 -7.81 11.10 3.44
N ARG A 80 -6.91 11.70 2.66
CA ARG A 80 -5.46 11.76 2.95
C ARG A 80 -5.16 12.30 4.34
N SER A 81 -5.88 13.33 4.77
CA SER A 81 -5.70 13.97 6.08
C SER A 81 -5.91 13.00 7.24
N SER A 82 -6.86 12.07 7.13
CA SER A 82 -7.13 11.04 8.15
C SER A 82 -5.99 10.04 8.23
N VAL A 83 -5.47 9.60 7.07
CA VAL A 83 -4.33 8.69 6.99
C VAL A 83 -3.07 9.35 7.57
N ASP A 84 -2.74 10.56 7.14
CA ASP A 84 -1.58 11.31 7.62
C ASP A 84 -1.64 11.55 9.13
N THR A 85 -2.82 11.85 9.67
CA THR A 85 -3.04 12.02 11.12
C THR A 85 -2.79 10.73 11.87
N TYR A 86 -3.31 9.60 11.37
CA TYR A 86 -3.09 8.29 11.98
C TYR A 86 -1.61 7.93 11.99
N LEU A 87 -0.94 8.02 10.83
CA LEU A 87 0.48 7.69 10.68
C LEU A 87 1.37 8.54 11.61
N LYS A 88 1.08 9.83 11.75
CA LYS A 88 1.80 10.70 12.70
C LYS A 88 1.60 10.26 14.15
N ARG A 89 0.37 9.89 14.54
CA ARG A 89 0.06 9.46 15.92
C ARG A 89 0.70 8.13 16.29
N THR A 90 0.86 7.22 15.34
CA THR A 90 1.46 5.91 15.56
C THR A 90 2.99 5.90 15.40
N GLY A 91 3.62 7.05 15.14
CA GLY A 91 5.06 7.14 14.89
C GLY A 91 5.48 6.65 13.50
N LEU A 92 4.52 6.32 12.62
CA LEU A 92 4.71 5.84 11.26
C LEU A 92 4.71 6.99 10.23
N GLY A 93 5.19 8.17 10.61
CA GLY A 93 5.21 9.34 9.73
C GLY A 93 6.15 9.18 8.52
N GLY A 94 5.87 9.91 7.43
CA GLY A 94 6.85 10.07 6.33
C GLY A 94 6.80 9.02 5.22
N ALA A 95 5.62 8.49 4.90
CA ALA A 95 5.42 7.48 3.85
C ALA A 95 6.19 6.16 4.13
N PRO A 96 5.84 5.45 5.22
CA PRO A 96 6.51 4.23 5.63
C PRO A 96 6.16 3.06 4.70
N VAL A 97 7.09 2.10 4.59
CA VAL A 97 6.76 0.76 4.13
C VAL A 97 6.12 0.03 5.31
N LEU A 98 4.81 -0.18 5.26
CA LEU A 98 4.05 -0.79 6.37
C LEU A 98 4.14 -2.32 6.33
N THR A 99 4.32 -2.92 7.49
CA THR A 99 4.20 -4.36 7.72
C THR A 99 2.74 -4.82 7.69
N GLU A 100 2.46 -6.12 7.47
CA GLU A 100 1.08 -6.63 7.47
C GLU A 100 0.30 -6.33 8.77
N PRO A 101 0.89 -6.44 9.99
CA PRO A 101 0.20 -6.06 11.22
C PRO A 101 -0.18 -4.57 11.26
N GLU A 102 0.68 -3.69 10.74
CA GLU A 102 0.41 -2.24 10.68
C GLU A 102 -0.65 -1.92 9.64
N GLN A 103 -0.62 -2.60 8.48
CA GLN A 103 -1.66 -2.50 7.46
C GLN A 103 -3.02 -2.97 8.01
N HIS A 104 -3.04 -4.06 8.79
CA HIS A 104 -4.25 -4.53 9.46
C HIS A 104 -4.81 -3.51 10.46
N ALA A 105 -3.93 -2.94 11.29
CA ALA A 105 -4.31 -1.94 12.27
C ALA A 105 -4.87 -0.68 11.58
N LEU A 106 -4.23 -0.23 10.50
CA LEU A 106 -4.70 0.91 9.70
C LEU A 106 -6.05 0.62 9.04
N ALA A 107 -6.23 -0.54 8.42
CA ALA A 107 -7.48 -0.95 7.79
C ALA A 107 -8.64 -0.91 8.79
N ARG A 108 -8.43 -1.45 9.99
CA ARG A 108 -9.43 -1.40 11.08
C ARG A 108 -9.69 0.04 11.55
N ALA A 109 -8.63 0.82 11.78
CA ALA A 109 -8.77 2.19 12.27
C ALA A 109 -9.54 3.09 11.29
N MET A 110 -9.39 2.85 9.99
CA MET A 110 -10.03 3.63 8.93
C MET A 110 -11.34 2.98 8.41
N SER A 111 -11.77 1.86 8.98
CA SER A 111 -12.91 1.07 8.48
C SER A 111 -12.86 0.82 6.96
N ALA A 112 -11.68 0.46 6.45
CA ALA A 112 -11.41 0.25 5.03
C ALA A 112 -11.13 -1.22 4.71
N ARG A 113 -11.74 -1.76 3.64
CA ARG A 113 -11.55 -3.17 3.22
C ARG A 113 -10.12 -3.44 2.74
N TYR A 114 -9.58 -2.53 1.95
CA TYR A 114 -8.26 -2.69 1.33
C TYR A 114 -7.30 -1.60 1.76
N VAL A 115 -6.02 -1.95 1.93
CA VAL A 115 -4.93 -1.00 2.13
C VAL A 115 -4.02 -1.06 0.91
N LEU A 116 -3.89 0.06 0.20
CA LEU A 116 -2.91 0.24 -0.85
C LEU A 116 -1.66 0.90 -0.26
N THR A 117 -0.53 0.20 -0.34
CA THR A 117 0.78 0.76 -0.03
C THR A 117 1.65 0.73 -1.28
N GLY A 118 2.72 1.52 -1.29
CA GLY A 118 3.62 1.51 -2.41
C GLY A 118 4.94 2.21 -2.16
N THR A 119 5.85 2.05 -3.10
CA THR A 119 7.19 2.63 -3.09
C THR A 119 7.50 3.21 -4.47
N ILE A 120 7.95 4.46 -4.50
CA ILE A 120 8.47 5.12 -5.69
C ILE A 120 9.94 4.71 -5.84
N LYS A 121 10.20 3.76 -6.72
CA LYS A 121 11.56 3.26 -7.01
C LYS A 121 12.33 4.23 -7.90
N GLN A 122 11.64 4.85 -8.87
CA GLN A 122 12.27 5.75 -9.83
C GLN A 122 11.29 6.83 -10.27
N TYR A 123 11.72 8.09 -10.25
CA TYR A 123 10.99 9.24 -10.79
C TYR A 123 12.00 10.24 -11.34
N ARG A 124 12.28 10.17 -12.65
CA ARG A 124 13.32 11.03 -13.26
C ARG A 124 13.03 11.40 -14.71
N ALA A 125 13.59 12.54 -15.11
CA ALA A 125 13.61 13.02 -16.49
C ALA A 125 15.04 13.08 -17.02
N ASP A 126 15.37 12.26 -18.02
CA ASP A 126 16.67 12.24 -18.68
C ASP A 126 16.59 12.97 -20.03
N LYS A 127 17.53 13.86 -20.34
CA LYS A 127 17.65 14.47 -21.68
C LYS A 127 18.82 13.82 -22.42
N LYS A 128 18.57 13.32 -23.64
CA LYS A 128 19.62 12.90 -24.58
C LYS A 128 19.67 13.88 -25.75
N PHE A 129 20.85 14.45 -25.96
CA PHE A 129 21.15 15.26 -27.13
C PHE A 129 21.64 14.34 -28.26
N ARG A 130 21.08 14.48 -29.46
CA ARG A 130 21.61 13.81 -30.65
C ARG A 130 22.62 14.73 -31.32
N LEU A 131 23.90 14.47 -31.08
CA LEU A 131 25.03 15.20 -31.69
C LEU A 131 24.94 15.23 -33.23
N GLY A 132 24.47 14.16 -33.87
CA GLY A 132 24.31 14.11 -35.33
C GLY A 132 23.26 15.08 -35.91
N GLY A 133 22.31 15.57 -35.11
CA GLY A 133 21.33 16.57 -35.55
C GLY A 133 21.82 18.01 -35.43
N PHE A 134 22.88 18.26 -34.66
CA PHE A 134 23.47 19.59 -34.50
C PHE A 134 24.39 19.97 -35.67
N LEU A 135 25.02 18.98 -36.31
CA LEU A 135 25.89 19.19 -37.47
C LEU A 135 25.13 19.26 -38.81
N LEU A 136 23.92 18.70 -38.90
CA LEU A 136 23.20 18.51 -40.16
C LEU A 136 21.90 19.31 -40.30
N SER A 137 21.52 20.13 -39.31
CA SER A 137 20.29 20.91 -39.37
C SER A 137 20.51 22.35 -38.91
N PRO A 138 20.26 23.37 -39.77
CA PRO A 138 20.44 24.77 -39.42
C PRO A 138 19.39 25.30 -38.43
N ILE A 139 18.39 24.48 -38.08
CA ILE A 139 17.32 24.81 -37.13
C ILE A 139 17.47 23.87 -35.92
N GLY A 140 18.24 24.30 -34.93
CA GLY A 140 18.27 23.80 -33.55
C GLY A 140 18.21 22.27 -33.37
N GLY A 141 19.36 21.65 -33.06
CA GLY A 141 19.48 20.21 -32.84
C GLY A 141 18.34 19.59 -31.99
N ALA A 142 17.80 18.47 -32.47
CA ALA A 142 16.70 17.78 -31.81
C ALA A 142 17.13 17.21 -30.44
N ALA A 143 16.51 17.70 -29.37
CA ALA A 143 16.66 17.13 -28.04
C ALA A 143 15.57 16.09 -27.77
N THR A 144 15.95 14.93 -27.26
CA THR A 144 14.99 13.91 -26.81
C THR A 144 14.96 13.87 -25.30
N THR A 145 13.78 14.03 -24.70
CA THR A 145 13.58 13.88 -23.26
C THR A 145 12.89 12.55 -22.98
N TYR A 146 13.36 11.82 -21.97
CA TYR A 146 12.81 10.57 -21.47
C TYR A 146 12.32 10.78 -20.05
N GLY A 147 11.08 10.44 -19.76
CA GLY A 147 10.53 10.39 -18.41
C GLY A 147 10.38 8.95 -17.99
N THR A 148 10.99 8.57 -16.87
CA THR A 148 10.92 7.20 -16.34
C THR A 148 10.29 7.23 -14.96
N VAL A 149 9.25 6.45 -14.78
CA VAL A 149 8.55 6.25 -13.50
C VAL A 149 8.50 4.75 -13.21
N GLU A 150 8.92 4.38 -12.01
CA GLU A 150 8.85 3.02 -11.49
C GLU A 150 8.17 3.01 -10.12
N LEU A 151 7.02 2.34 -10.04
CA LEU A 151 6.21 2.22 -8.84
C LEU A 151 6.14 0.75 -8.44
N SER A 152 6.35 0.46 -7.16
CA SER A 152 6.00 -0.82 -6.54
C SER A 152 4.77 -0.59 -5.69
N SER A 153 3.83 -1.51 -5.71
CA SER A 153 2.58 -1.34 -4.97
C SER A 153 2.07 -2.68 -4.47
N GLN A 154 1.48 -2.65 -3.28
CA GLN A 154 0.95 -3.81 -2.59
C GLN A 154 -0.47 -3.50 -2.10
N VAL A 155 -1.35 -4.49 -2.21
CA VAL A 155 -2.72 -4.41 -1.67
C VAL A 155 -2.89 -5.47 -0.60
N TYR A 156 -3.25 -5.02 0.59
CA TYR A 156 -3.64 -5.85 1.71
C TYR A 156 -5.16 -5.90 1.83
N ASP A 157 -5.71 -7.11 2.00
CA ASP A 157 -7.13 -7.34 2.24
C ASP A 157 -7.37 -7.59 3.73
N GLN A 158 -8.20 -6.74 4.34
CA GLN A 158 -8.55 -6.81 5.76
C GLN A 158 -9.34 -8.07 6.12
N ALA A 159 -10.20 -8.58 5.23
CA ALA A 159 -11.01 -9.76 5.47
C ALA A 159 -10.15 -11.03 5.44
N LEU A 160 -9.24 -11.12 4.47
CA LEU A 160 -8.31 -12.25 4.33
C LEU A 160 -7.07 -12.13 5.23
N LYS A 161 -6.83 -10.94 5.79
CA LYS A 161 -5.70 -10.58 6.64
C LYS A 161 -4.34 -10.86 6.01
N LYS A 162 -4.21 -10.66 4.70
CA LYS A 162 -2.98 -10.93 3.95
C LYS A 162 -2.81 -9.98 2.77
N ILE A 163 -1.59 -9.87 2.27
CA ILE A 163 -1.32 -9.25 0.98
C ILE A 163 -1.91 -10.13 -0.13
N VAL A 164 -2.82 -9.56 -0.91
CA VAL A 164 -3.49 -10.25 -2.03
C VAL A 164 -2.87 -9.90 -3.38
N TRP A 165 -2.07 -8.84 -3.42
CA TRP A 165 -1.47 -8.36 -4.65
C TRP A 165 -0.19 -7.58 -4.36
N ASP A 166 0.85 -7.85 -5.14
CA ASP A 166 2.14 -7.17 -5.12
C ASP A 166 2.67 -7.11 -6.55
N GLN A 167 2.88 -5.90 -7.07
CA GLN A 167 3.41 -5.70 -8.42
C GLN A 167 4.31 -4.46 -8.48
N SER A 168 5.18 -4.46 -9.48
CA SER A 168 6.05 -3.34 -9.80
C SER A 168 5.90 -2.96 -11.26
N TYR A 169 5.57 -1.70 -11.53
CA TYR A 169 5.39 -1.16 -12.88
C TYR A 169 6.48 -0.16 -13.21
N LYS A 170 7.12 -0.36 -14.36
CA LYS A 170 8.12 0.56 -14.90
C LYS A 170 7.66 1.08 -16.26
N THR A 171 7.45 2.38 -16.35
CA THR A 171 7.09 3.05 -17.60
C THR A 171 8.14 4.06 -17.99
N THR A 172 8.53 4.05 -19.26
CA THR A 172 9.37 5.09 -19.86
C THR A 172 8.63 5.74 -21.01
N LYS A 173 8.50 7.07 -20.98
CA LYS A 173 7.97 7.86 -22.09
C LYS A 173 9.06 8.68 -22.75
N LYS A 174 9.05 8.68 -24.07
CA LYS A 174 9.91 9.51 -24.90
C LYS A 174 9.10 10.70 -25.43
N GLN A 175 9.67 11.89 -25.34
CA GLN A 175 9.17 13.07 -26.03
C GLN A 175 10.32 13.68 -26.83
N GLN A 176 10.14 13.71 -28.15
CA GLN A 176 11.02 14.45 -29.05
C GLN A 176 10.47 15.86 -29.16
N VAL A 177 11.34 16.85 -28.92
CA VAL A 177 10.98 18.26 -29.08
C VAL A 177 11.96 18.87 -30.07
N PHE A 178 11.42 19.60 -31.03
CA PHE A 178 12.21 20.44 -31.93
C PHE A 178 12.44 21.78 -31.22
N GLY A 179 13.71 22.17 -31.04
CA GLY A 179 14.11 23.31 -30.20
C GLY A 179 14.56 22.95 -28.78
N THR A 180 15.11 23.93 -28.05
CA THR A 180 15.83 23.76 -26.78
C THR A 180 14.94 23.59 -25.54
N PHE A 181 13.64 23.90 -25.63
CA PHE A 181 12.74 24.00 -24.48
C PHE A 181 11.77 22.81 -24.35
N ALA A 182 12.31 21.59 -24.24
CA ALA A 182 11.50 20.47 -23.75
C ALA A 182 11.33 20.60 -22.22
N SER A 183 10.10 20.84 -21.75
CA SER A 183 9.76 20.75 -20.32
C SER A 183 9.92 19.31 -19.85
N ARG A 184 10.83 19.10 -18.89
CA ARG A 184 11.13 17.79 -18.27
C ARG A 184 9.91 17.21 -17.57
N GLU A 185 9.13 18.09 -16.94
CA GLU A 185 7.94 17.75 -16.15
C GLU A 185 6.88 17.04 -17.00
N ARG A 186 6.55 17.59 -18.19
CA ARG A 186 5.51 17.03 -19.06
C ARG A 186 5.73 15.56 -19.42
N VAL A 187 6.98 15.13 -19.62
CA VAL A 187 7.29 13.75 -20.02
C VAL A 187 7.14 12.81 -18.83
N VAL A 188 7.57 13.24 -17.64
CA VAL A 188 7.45 12.45 -16.41
C VAL A 188 5.99 12.35 -15.98
N THR A 189 5.21 13.43 -16.06
CA THR A 189 3.76 13.39 -15.78
C THR A 189 3.03 12.41 -16.70
N LYS A 190 3.39 12.34 -17.99
CA LYS A 190 2.83 11.34 -18.92
C LYS A 190 3.21 9.92 -18.54
N ALA A 191 4.45 9.68 -18.13
CA ALA A 191 4.89 8.38 -17.65
C ALA A 191 4.18 7.98 -16.35
N LEU A 192 4.00 8.95 -15.44
CA LEU A 192 3.26 8.77 -14.19
C LEU A 192 1.80 8.40 -14.44
N LYS A 193 1.09 9.16 -15.28
CA LYS A 193 -0.31 8.89 -15.60
C LYS A 193 -0.50 7.47 -16.13
N GLN A 194 0.36 7.03 -17.05
CA GLN A 194 0.30 5.65 -17.54
C GLN A 194 0.62 4.63 -16.45
N ALA A 195 1.66 4.87 -15.62
CA ALA A 195 2.00 3.94 -14.54
C ALA A 195 0.85 3.75 -13.54
N VAL A 196 0.15 4.83 -13.19
CA VAL A 196 -1.02 4.79 -12.31
C VAL A 196 -2.21 4.11 -12.99
N GLU A 197 -2.43 4.35 -14.29
CA GLU A 197 -3.51 3.69 -15.04
C GLU A 197 -3.30 2.17 -15.13
N GLU A 198 -2.08 1.71 -15.38
CA GLU A 198 -1.73 0.28 -15.37
C GLU A 198 -1.87 -0.35 -13.97
N LEU A 199 -1.43 0.38 -12.94
CA LEU A 199 -1.62 -0.04 -11.54
C LEU A 199 -3.11 -0.23 -11.25
N TYR A 200 -3.94 0.73 -11.64
CA TYR A 200 -5.38 0.64 -11.44
C TYR A 200 -6.00 -0.53 -12.22
N LYS A 201 -5.71 -0.68 -13.53
CA LYS A 201 -6.27 -1.77 -14.35
C LYS A 201 -6.01 -3.16 -13.77
N THR A 202 -4.84 -3.33 -13.15
CA THR A 202 -4.43 -4.61 -12.59
C THR A 202 -4.90 -4.82 -11.16
N CYS A 203 -4.98 -3.78 -10.33
CA CYS A 203 -5.51 -3.91 -8.98
C CYS A 203 -7.04 -3.89 -8.93
N PHE A 204 -7.72 -3.19 -9.84
CA PHE A 204 -9.16 -2.95 -9.78
C PHE A 204 -10.04 -4.21 -9.74
N PRO A 205 -9.76 -5.29 -10.51
CA PRO A 205 -10.53 -6.53 -10.40
C PRO A 205 -10.52 -7.13 -8.99
N LEU A 206 -9.52 -6.81 -8.17
CA LEU A 206 -9.41 -7.29 -6.80
C LEU A 206 -10.13 -6.40 -5.78
N LEU A 207 -10.45 -5.15 -6.16
CA LEU A 207 -11.04 -4.13 -5.29
C LEU A 207 -12.58 -4.06 -5.37
N ARG A 208 -13.21 -4.82 -6.29
CA ARG A 208 -14.66 -5.04 -6.33
C ARG A 208 -15.05 -6.26 -5.47
#